data_AF-A0A0G1J8U5-F1
#
_entry.id   AF-A0A0G1J8U5-F1
#
_cell.length_a   1.000
_cell.length_b   1.000
_cell.length_c   1.000
_cell.angle_alpha   90.00
_cell.angle_beta   90.00
_cell.angle_gamma   90.00
#
_symmetry.space_group_name_H-M   'P 1'
#
loop_
_entity.id
_entity.type
_entity.pdbx_description
1 polymer ?
#
loop_
_entity_poly.entity_id
_entity_poly.type
_entity_poly.pdbx_seq_one_letter_code
_entity_poly.pdbx_strand_id
1 'polypeptide(L)'
;MHTASVSVHHGFTLIELLVSVAIMMLFLGVSVAGFNQYNETQSLLHAGKEAVTTLRKVQKSALSGEKPADCSTSPLTGYQVLFDLYSYQYQINAICDPSTPSITYIPFPAGYEFEEPAIIRFATPVRGIGASSMETTTLHLRKIGATDRHIAITIDDSGSISDANLVEIP
;
A
#
# COMPACT_ATOMS: atom_id res chain seq x y z
N MET A 1 -34.62 -62.02 32.33
CA MET A 1 -34.78 -60.77 33.10
C MET A 1 -33.80 -59.75 32.55
N HIS A 2 -34.26 -58.78 31.75
CA HIS A 2 -33.41 -57.72 31.21
C HIS A 2 -33.70 -56.43 32.00
N THR A 3 -32.72 -55.97 32.77
CA THR A 3 -32.75 -54.67 33.43
C THR A 3 -32.24 -53.61 32.44
N ALA A 4 -33.12 -52.73 31.99
CA ALA A 4 -32.73 -51.55 31.23
C ALA A 4 -32.08 -50.52 32.18
N SER A 5 -30.86 -50.11 31.85
CA SER A 5 -30.14 -49.02 32.53
C SER A 5 -30.65 -47.68 32.00
N VAL A 6 -31.25 -46.85 32.87
CA VAL A 6 -31.63 -45.48 32.54
C VAL A 6 -30.39 -44.58 32.63
N SER A 7 -29.98 -44.03 31.49
CA SER A 7 -28.97 -42.97 31.42
C SER A 7 -29.61 -41.63 31.80
N VAL A 8 -29.18 -41.02 32.91
CA VAL A 8 -29.63 -39.68 33.29
C VAL A 8 -28.87 -38.65 32.46
N HIS A 9 -29.56 -38.04 31.49
CA HIS A 9 -29.06 -36.87 30.77
C HIS A 9 -29.17 -35.64 31.68
N HIS A 10 -28.02 -35.09 32.09
CA HIS A 10 -27.95 -33.81 32.78
C HIS A 10 -28.03 -32.69 31.73
N GLY A 11 -29.11 -31.90 31.78
CA GLY A 11 -29.29 -30.72 30.93
C GLY A 11 -28.63 -29.48 31.53
N PHE A 12 -28.30 -28.50 30.68
CA PHE A 12 -27.80 -27.20 31.11
C PHE A 12 -28.86 -26.45 31.94
N THR A 13 -28.44 -25.81 33.02
CA THR A 13 -29.33 -24.92 33.77
C THR A 13 -29.54 -23.61 33.02
N LEU A 14 -30.69 -22.94 33.26
CA LEU A 14 -30.95 -21.62 32.63
C LEU A 14 -29.89 -20.58 32.99
N ILE A 15 -29.38 -20.64 34.23
CA ILE A 15 -28.33 -19.71 34.68
C ILE A 15 -27.00 -19.98 33.96
N GLU A 16 -26.66 -21.25 33.69
CA GLU A 16 -25.44 -21.61 32.97
C GLU A 16 -25.48 -21.15 31.52
N LEU A 17 -26.64 -21.28 30.86
CA LEU A 17 -26.84 -20.74 29.53
C LEU A 17 -26.73 -19.21 29.52
N LEU A 18 -27.34 -18.53 30.49
CA LEU A 18 -27.24 -17.06 30.61
C LEU A 18 -25.78 -16.59 30.81
N VAL A 19 -25.05 -17.23 31.72
CA VAL A 19 -23.65 -16.89 31.99
C VAL A 19 -22.77 -17.17 30.76
N SER A 20 -22.98 -18.29 30.06
CA SER A 20 -22.22 -18.62 28.86
C SER A 20 -22.43 -17.61 27.73
N VAL A 21 -23.68 -17.19 27.48
CA VAL A 21 -24.00 -16.19 26.46
C VAL A 21 -23.45 -14.82 26.84
N ALA A 22 -23.51 -14.44 28.12
CA ALA A 22 -22.90 -13.20 28.60
C ALA A 22 -21.39 -13.18 28.36
N ILE A 23 -20.69 -14.29 28.63
CA ILE A 23 -19.25 -14.44 28.37
C ILE A 23 -18.96 -14.36 26.86
N MET A 24 -19.77 -15.03 26.01
CA MET A 24 -19.61 -14.95 24.56
C MET A 24 -19.75 -13.52 24.03
N MET A 25 -20.74 -12.74 24.53
CA MET A 25 -20.91 -11.35 24.11
C MET A 25 -19.71 -10.47 24.45
N LEU A 26 -19.06 -10.69 25.61
CA LEU A 26 -17.84 -9.97 25.97
C LEU A 26 -16.70 -10.27 24.99
N PHE A 27 -16.51 -11.53 24.62
CA PHE A 27 -15.48 -11.91 23.64
C PHE A 27 -15.76 -11.33 22.24
N LEU A 28 -17.02 -11.31 21.81
CA LEU A 28 -17.40 -10.72 20.52
C LEU A 28 -17.06 -9.23 20.47
N GLY A 29 -17.34 -8.48 21.54
CA GLY A 29 -17.02 -7.05 21.63
C GLY A 29 -15.53 -6.77 21.44
N VAL A 30 -14.66 -7.50 22.15
CA VAL A 30 -13.19 -7.35 22.02
C VAL A 30 -12.70 -7.79 20.64
N SER A 31 -13.26 -8.87 20.09
CA SER A 31 -12.85 -9.41 18.80
C SER A 31 -13.12 -8.45 17.65
N VAL A 32 -14.27 -7.76 17.66
CA VAL A 32 -14.64 -6.80 16.61
C VAL A 32 -13.70 -5.59 16.59
N ALA A 33 -13.33 -5.07 17.77
CA ALA A 33 -12.40 -3.95 17.85
C ALA A 33 -11.02 -4.30 17.25
N GLY A 34 -10.49 -5.49 17.59
CA GLY A 34 -9.23 -5.99 17.02
C GLY A 34 -9.29 -6.24 15.51
N PHE A 35 -10.44 -6.72 15.01
CA PHE A 35 -10.65 -6.96 13.58
C PHE A 35 -10.59 -5.69 12.74
N ASN A 36 -11.15 -4.58 13.24
CA ASN A 36 -11.09 -3.29 12.54
C ASN A 36 -9.65 -2.80 12.40
N GLN A 37 -8.86 -2.83 13.48
CA GLN A 37 -7.45 -2.42 13.45
C GLN A 37 -6.64 -3.30 12.48
N TYR A 38 -6.89 -4.61 12.48
CA TYR A 38 -6.25 -5.53 11.55
C TYR A 38 -6.57 -5.20 10.09
N ASN A 39 -7.85 -4.97 9.78
CA ASN A 39 -8.27 -4.62 8.42
C ASN A 39 -7.65 -3.32 7.93
N GLU A 40 -7.58 -2.30 8.79
CA GLU A 40 -6.91 -1.04 8.45
C GLU A 40 -5.42 -1.27 8.17
N THR A 41 -4.75 -2.08 8.97
CA THR A 41 -3.35 -2.46 8.77
C THR A 41 -3.14 -3.16 7.42
N GLN A 42 -3.99 -4.15 7.10
CA GLN A 42 -3.89 -4.90 5.85
C GLN A 42 -4.18 -4.02 4.64
N SER A 43 -5.16 -3.12 4.77
CA SER A 43 -5.51 -2.18 3.71
C SER A 43 -4.38 -1.17 3.45
N LEU A 44 -3.75 -0.64 4.50
CA LEU A 44 -2.58 0.23 4.40
C LEU A 44 -1.37 -0.49 3.76
N LEU A 45 -1.08 -1.72 4.19
CA LEU A 45 -0.05 -2.57 3.58
C LEU A 45 -0.31 -2.84 2.10
N HIS A 46 -1.56 -3.13 1.74
CA HIS A 46 -1.96 -3.36 0.36
C HIS A 46 -1.72 -2.11 -0.49
N ALA A 47 -2.10 -0.93 0.03
CA ALA A 47 -1.89 0.34 -0.66
C ALA A 47 -0.40 0.65 -0.87
N GLY A 48 0.44 0.41 0.14
CA GLY A 48 1.89 0.54 0.01
C GLY A 48 2.46 -0.41 -1.05
N LYS A 49 2.01 -1.67 -1.09
CA LYS A 49 2.45 -2.65 -2.09
C LYS A 49 2.05 -2.28 -3.52
N GLU A 50 0.87 -1.68 -3.70
CA GLU A 50 0.42 -1.18 -4.99
C GLU A 50 1.28 -0.03 -5.50
N ALA A 51 1.60 0.93 -4.61
CA ALA A 51 2.52 2.03 -4.92
C ALA A 51 3.92 1.50 -5.31
N VAL A 52 4.49 0.58 -4.52
CA VAL A 52 5.78 -0.07 -4.84
C VAL A 52 5.72 -0.81 -6.18
N THR A 53 4.63 -1.54 -6.44
CA THR A 53 4.44 -2.27 -7.72
C THR A 53 4.43 -1.29 -8.90
N THR A 54 3.79 -0.14 -8.73
CA THR A 54 3.75 0.88 -9.78
C THR A 54 5.11 1.55 -9.98
N LEU A 55 5.82 1.92 -8.92
CA LEU A 55 7.18 2.44 -9.00
C LEU A 55 8.11 1.46 -9.74
N ARG A 56 8.07 0.16 -9.39
CA ARG A 56 8.85 -0.89 -10.06
C ARG A 56 8.46 -1.06 -11.53
N LYS A 57 7.18 -0.93 -11.87
CA LYS A 57 6.71 -0.95 -13.26
C LYS A 57 7.29 0.21 -14.05
N VAL A 58 7.21 1.43 -13.52
CA VAL A 58 7.75 2.64 -14.16
C VAL A 58 9.27 2.54 -14.33
N GLN A 59 9.99 2.09 -13.30
CA GLN A 59 11.42 1.81 -13.36
C GLN A 59 11.75 0.81 -14.47
N LYS A 60 11.00 -0.30 -14.57
CA LYS A 60 11.20 -1.31 -15.61
C LYS A 60 10.99 -0.73 -17.01
N SER A 61 9.94 0.08 -17.23
CA SER A 61 9.69 0.73 -18.52
C SER A 61 10.79 1.73 -18.89
N ALA A 62 11.36 2.44 -17.91
CA ALA A 62 12.53 3.28 -18.14
C ALA A 62 13.77 2.45 -18.54
N LEU A 63 14.04 1.35 -17.82
CA LEU A 63 15.18 0.47 -18.09
C LEU A 63 15.09 -0.26 -19.43
N SER A 64 13.88 -0.67 -19.85
CA SER A 64 13.67 -1.29 -21.16
C SER A 64 13.66 -0.27 -22.30
N GLY A 65 13.58 1.02 -22.00
CA GLY A 65 13.43 2.07 -23.00
C GLY A 65 12.08 1.98 -23.72
N GLU A 66 11.05 1.43 -23.07
CA GLU A 66 9.69 1.33 -23.62
C GLU A 66 9.17 2.75 -23.89
N LYS A 67 8.83 3.05 -25.14
CA LYS A 67 8.34 4.38 -25.51
C LYS A 67 6.81 4.39 -25.59
N PRO A 68 6.12 5.35 -24.95
CA PRO A 68 4.71 5.57 -25.23
C PRO A 68 4.52 6.10 -26.66
N ALA A 69 3.34 5.90 -27.24
CA ALA A 69 3.04 6.32 -28.62
C ALA A 69 3.34 7.80 -28.88
N ASP A 70 3.05 8.64 -27.88
CA ASP A 70 3.25 10.09 -27.89
C ASP A 70 4.74 10.51 -27.84
N CYS A 71 5.64 9.56 -27.62
CA CYS A 71 7.10 9.72 -27.62
C CYS A 71 7.77 9.12 -28.88
N SER A 72 6.99 8.77 -29.91
CA SER A 72 7.44 7.97 -31.06
C SER A 72 8.69 8.53 -31.78
N THR A 73 8.73 9.84 -32.05
CA THR A 73 9.83 10.48 -32.79
C THR A 73 10.92 11.08 -31.90
N SER A 74 10.66 11.19 -30.59
CA SER A 74 11.59 11.81 -29.64
C SER A 74 12.43 10.76 -28.90
N PRO A 75 13.72 11.02 -28.62
CA PRO A 75 14.49 10.20 -27.69
C PRO A 75 13.83 10.17 -26.30
N LEU A 76 13.66 8.97 -25.75
CA LEU A 76 13.20 8.77 -24.38
C LEU A 76 14.37 8.98 -23.42
N THR A 77 14.24 9.96 -22.55
CA THR A 77 15.24 10.29 -21.52
C THR A 77 14.98 9.52 -20.23
N GLY A 78 13.70 9.25 -19.91
CA GLY A 78 13.33 8.50 -18.72
C GLY A 78 11.83 8.54 -18.46
N TYR A 79 11.47 8.15 -17.24
CA TYR A 79 10.13 8.28 -16.69
C TYR A 79 10.19 8.98 -15.34
N GLN A 80 9.08 9.59 -14.94
CA GLN A 80 8.93 10.12 -13.59
C GLN A 80 7.56 9.80 -13.01
N VAL A 81 7.53 9.76 -11.68
CA VAL A 81 6.32 9.64 -10.86
C VAL A 81 6.25 10.87 -9.96
N LEU A 82 5.10 11.55 -9.97
CA LEU A 82 4.85 12.73 -9.14
C LEU A 82 3.77 12.42 -8.11
N PHE A 83 4.12 12.65 -6.86
CA PHE A 83 3.23 12.61 -5.72
C PHE A 83 2.92 14.05 -5.32
N ASP A 84 1.64 14.43 -5.41
CA ASP A 84 1.15 15.73 -4.99
C ASP A 84 0.57 15.65 -3.57
N LEU A 85 0.77 16.70 -2.78
CA LEU A 85 0.15 16.83 -1.47
C LEU A 85 -1.38 16.82 -1.58
N TYR A 86 -2.04 16.08 -0.68
CA TYR A 86 -3.50 16.05 -0.56
C TYR A 86 -4.23 15.68 -1.85
N SER A 87 -3.55 14.97 -2.76
CA SER A 87 -4.15 14.43 -3.98
C SER A 87 -4.62 13.00 -3.73
N TYR A 88 -5.74 12.62 -4.33
CA TYR A 88 -6.23 11.23 -4.33
C TYR A 88 -5.61 10.39 -5.46
N GLN A 89 -4.59 10.91 -6.11
CA GLN A 89 -3.92 10.29 -7.25
C GLN A 89 -2.48 10.76 -7.38
N TYR A 90 -1.64 9.94 -7.99
CA TYR A 90 -0.29 10.28 -8.39
C TYR A 90 -0.16 10.20 -9.90
N GLN A 91 0.85 10.89 -10.43
CA GLN A 91 1.02 11.07 -11.86
C GLN A 91 2.21 10.28 -12.35
N ILE A 92 2.08 9.68 -13.53
CA ILE A 92 3.18 9.02 -14.24
C ILE A 92 3.28 9.66 -15.60
N ASN A 93 4.50 10.08 -15.97
CA ASN A 93 4.76 10.55 -17.32
C ASN A 93 6.14 10.10 -17.81
N ALA A 94 6.23 9.84 -19.11
CA ALA A 94 7.52 9.70 -19.78
C ALA A 94 8.14 11.08 -20.01
N ILE A 95 9.47 11.11 -20.07
CA ILE A 95 10.26 12.29 -20.36
C ILE A 95 10.95 12.04 -21.70
N CYS A 96 10.51 12.75 -22.73
CA CYS A 96 11.11 12.70 -24.06
C CYS A 96 11.66 14.08 -24.42
N ASP A 97 12.70 14.13 -25.24
CA ASP A 97 13.30 15.41 -25.65
C ASP A 97 13.05 15.60 -27.15
N PRO A 98 12.33 16.64 -27.61
CA PRO A 98 11.80 17.78 -26.85
C PRO A 98 10.35 17.63 -26.35
N SER A 99 9.72 16.45 -26.50
CA SER A 99 8.29 16.28 -26.19
C SER A 99 8.01 15.77 -24.78
N THR A 100 7.03 16.37 -24.10
CA THR A 100 6.46 15.82 -22.86
C THR A 100 5.14 15.11 -23.16
N PRO A 101 5.15 13.77 -23.34
CA PRO A 101 3.95 12.99 -23.65
C PRO A 101 2.90 13.03 -22.54
N SER A 102 1.72 12.47 -22.84
CA SER A 102 0.54 12.50 -21.96
C SER A 102 0.80 11.97 -20.54
N ILE A 103 0.20 12.66 -19.56
CA ILE A 103 0.26 12.29 -18.14
C ILE A 103 -0.79 11.21 -17.87
N THR A 104 -0.38 10.13 -17.21
CA THR A 104 -1.29 9.11 -16.69
C THR A 104 -1.52 9.36 -15.21
N TYR A 105 -2.79 9.42 -14.79
CA TYR A 105 -3.18 9.54 -13.40
C TYR A 105 -3.52 8.17 -12.83
N ILE A 106 -2.93 7.83 -11.69
CA ILE A 106 -3.21 6.61 -10.96
C ILE A 106 -3.87 6.99 -9.63
N PRO A 107 -5.11 6.56 -9.37
CA PRO A 107 -5.76 6.84 -8.09
C PRO A 107 -5.04 6.12 -6.95
N PHE A 108 -5.01 6.75 -5.78
CA PHE A 108 -4.67 6.04 -4.56
C PHE A 108 -5.81 5.07 -4.19
N PRO A 109 -5.48 3.97 -3.51
CA PRO A 109 -6.48 3.20 -2.78
C PRO A 109 -7.27 4.13 -1.86
N ALA A 110 -8.60 3.96 -1.85
CA ALA A 110 -9.50 4.88 -1.17
C ALA A 110 -9.12 5.06 0.31
N GLY A 111 -8.99 6.32 0.74
CA GLY A 111 -8.71 6.68 2.13
C GLY A 111 -7.22 6.80 2.49
N TYR A 112 -6.30 6.71 1.54
CA TYR A 112 -4.86 6.86 1.76
C TYR A 112 -4.25 8.01 0.95
N GLU A 113 -3.21 8.63 1.50
CA GLU A 113 -2.46 9.73 0.88
C GLU A 113 -0.98 9.69 1.29
N PHE A 114 -0.11 10.28 0.45
CA PHE A 114 1.28 10.54 0.84
C PHE A 114 1.38 11.83 1.65
N GLU A 115 2.23 11.82 2.68
CA GLU A 115 2.40 12.95 3.60
C GLU A 115 3.16 14.14 2.97
N GLU A 116 3.96 13.86 1.94
CA GLU A 116 4.91 14.80 1.37
C GLU A 116 4.84 14.77 -0.16
N PRO A 117 5.05 15.91 -0.83
CA PRO A 117 5.16 15.93 -2.27
C PRO A 117 6.52 15.36 -2.68
N ALA A 118 6.56 14.56 -3.74
CA ALA A 118 7.81 13.98 -4.22
C ALA A 118 7.81 13.76 -5.73
N ILE A 119 8.98 13.88 -6.34
CA ILE A 119 9.19 13.57 -7.76
C ILE A 119 10.28 12.51 -7.85
N ILE A 120 9.90 11.32 -8.29
CA ILE A 120 10.78 10.18 -8.45
C ILE A 120 11.10 10.04 -9.94
N ARG A 121 12.39 10.00 -10.32
CA ARG A 121 12.80 9.93 -11.73
C ARG A 121 13.65 8.70 -12.00
N PHE A 122 13.32 7.98 -13.07
CA PHE A 122 14.08 6.83 -13.57
C PHE A 122 14.59 7.13 -14.97
N ALA A 123 15.92 7.21 -15.15
CA ALA A 123 16.51 7.45 -16.46
C ALA A 123 16.64 6.17 -17.30
N THR A 124 16.74 6.32 -18.63
CA THR A 124 17.04 5.19 -19.52
C THR A 124 18.54 4.81 -19.47
N PRO A 125 18.91 3.54 -19.73
CA PRO A 125 20.31 3.09 -19.66
C PRO A 125 21.26 3.78 -20.63
N VAL A 126 20.74 4.34 -21.73
CA VAL A 126 21.52 5.04 -22.77
C VAL A 126 22.20 6.31 -22.23
N ARG A 127 21.76 6.83 -21.07
CA ARG A 127 22.38 7.96 -20.36
C ARG A 127 23.04 7.58 -19.03
N GLY A 128 23.23 6.29 -18.77
CA GLY A 128 23.76 5.77 -17.51
C GLY A 128 22.65 5.19 -16.62
N ILE A 129 22.95 4.06 -15.97
CA ILE A 129 22.08 3.45 -14.97
C ILE A 129 22.09 4.37 -13.75
N GLY A 130 21.00 5.09 -13.55
CA GLY A 130 20.81 5.90 -12.36
C GLY A 130 19.47 6.59 -12.44
N ALA A 131 18.69 6.51 -11.38
CA ALA A 131 17.75 7.58 -11.08
C ALA A 131 18.56 8.88 -11.21
N SER A 132 18.24 9.74 -12.17
CA SER A 132 19.03 10.95 -12.39
C SER A 132 18.93 11.79 -11.13
N SER A 133 20.03 11.82 -10.36
CA SER A 133 20.25 12.60 -9.13
C SER A 133 19.14 12.45 -8.07
N MET A 134 18.92 11.25 -7.55
CA MET A 134 18.13 11.10 -6.34
C MET A 134 19.04 11.02 -5.13
N GLU A 135 18.97 12.01 -4.25
CA GLU A 135 19.21 11.74 -2.84
C GLU A 135 18.20 10.67 -2.38
N THR A 136 18.61 9.83 -1.44
CA THR A 136 17.71 8.83 -0.84
C THR A 136 16.43 9.52 -0.39
N THR A 137 15.30 9.16 -1.00
CA THR A 137 13.99 9.77 -0.76
C THR A 137 13.11 8.76 -0.06
N THR A 138 12.49 9.14 1.06
CA THR A 138 11.51 8.29 1.75
C THR A 138 10.13 8.89 1.58
N LEU A 139 9.19 8.08 1.13
CA LEU A 139 7.79 8.43 0.97
C LEU A 139 6.98 7.82 2.10
N HIS A 140 6.19 8.64 2.79
CA HIS A 140 5.33 8.20 3.88
C HIS A 140 3.87 8.14 3.39
N LEU A 141 3.30 6.93 3.32
CA LEU A 141 1.90 6.70 2.97
C LEU A 141 1.10 6.46 4.24
N ARG A 142 0.01 7.18 4.44
CA ARG A 142 -0.86 7.03 5.60
C ARG A 142 -2.34 7.06 5.24
N LYS A 143 -3.17 6.65 6.19
CA LYS A 143 -4.62 6.88 6.11
C LYS A 143 -4.91 8.38 6.30
N ILE A 144 -5.89 8.90 5.58
CA ILE A 144 -6.31 10.31 5.70
C ILE A 144 -6.79 10.56 7.14
N GLY A 145 -6.21 11.56 7.80
CA GLY A 145 -6.53 11.94 9.17
C GLY A 145 -5.90 11.07 10.27
N ALA A 146 -5.15 10.01 9.92
CA ALA A 146 -4.34 9.26 10.87
C ALA A 146 -2.97 9.92 11.08
N THR A 147 -2.34 9.71 12.24
CA THR A 147 -1.02 10.29 12.57
C THR A 147 -0.04 9.29 13.18
N ASP A 148 -0.51 8.08 13.51
CA ASP A 148 0.18 7.08 14.31
C ASP A 148 0.82 5.97 13.46
N ARG A 149 0.26 5.69 12.28
CA ARG A 149 0.66 4.54 11.44
C ARG A 149 0.82 4.93 9.99
N HIS A 150 1.99 4.62 9.44
CA HIS A 150 2.32 4.87 8.05
C HIS A 150 3.15 3.72 7.46
N ILE A 151 3.18 3.67 6.13
CA ILE A 151 4.13 2.86 5.37
C ILE A 151 5.25 3.77 4.90
N ALA A 152 6.50 3.38 5.14
CA ALA A 152 7.65 4.04 4.55
C ALA A 152 8.10 3.28 3.30
N ILE A 153 8.28 4.00 2.19
CA ILE A 153 8.87 3.49 0.95
C ILE A 153 10.11 4.32 0.66
N THR A 154 11.28 3.71 0.71
CA THR A 154 12.55 4.38 0.45
C THR A 154 13.05 4.04 -0.95
N ILE A 155 13.46 5.07 -1.68
CA ILE A 155 14.15 4.97 -2.97
C ILE A 155 15.57 5.50 -2.74
N ASP A 156 16.57 4.65 -2.91
CA ASP A 156 17.98 5.06 -2.77
C ASP A 156 18.54 5.72 -4.05
N ASP A 157 19.76 6.23 -3.94
CA ASP A 157 20.49 6.88 -5.04
C ASP A 157 20.79 5.94 -6.22
N SER A 158 20.85 4.64 -5.97
CA SER A 158 20.97 3.60 -7.02
C SER A 158 19.64 3.32 -7.73
N GLY A 159 18.53 3.86 -7.23
CA GLY A 159 17.18 3.59 -7.71
C GLY A 159 16.59 2.28 -7.18
N SER A 160 17.19 1.67 -6.16
CA SER A 160 16.59 0.55 -5.44
C SER A 160 15.35 1.02 -4.69
N ILE A 161 14.28 0.23 -4.73
CA ILE A 161 13.00 0.54 -4.10
C ILE A 161 12.76 -0.47 -2.98
N SER A 162 12.68 0.04 -1.74
CA SER A 162 12.37 -0.78 -0.57
C SER A 162 10.97 -1.40 -0.68
N ASP A 163 10.76 -2.53 -0.01
CA ASP A 163 9.41 -3.05 0.18
C ASP A 163 8.59 -2.13 1.09
N ALA A 164 7.27 -2.23 0.96
CA ALA A 164 6.31 -1.51 1.80
C ALA A 164 6.29 -2.12 3.21
N ASN A 165 6.87 -1.40 4.17
CA ASN A 165 6.94 -1.82 5.57
C ASN A 165 6.13 -0.87 6.46
N LEU A 166 5.41 -1.44 7.43
CA LEU A 166 4.74 -0.69 8.48
C LEU A 166 5.77 -0.05 9.42
N VAL A 167 5.58 1.24 9.65
CA VAL A 167 6.28 1.99 10.68
C VAL A 167 5.22 2.48 11.65
N GLU A 168 5.34 2.05 12.89
CA GLU A 168 4.49 2.50 13.99
C GLU A 168 5.28 3.53 14.79
N ILE A 169 4.71 4.73 14.97
CA ILE A 169 5.26 5.70 15.93
C ILE A 169 4.79 5.25 17.32
N PRO A 170 5.69 5.08 18.30
CA PRO A 170 5.34 4.64 19.65
C PRO A 170 4.43 5.63 20.40
#